data_AF-A0A2K3K2I8-F1
#
_entry.id   AF-A0A2K3K2I8-F1
#
_cell.length_a   1.000
_cell.length_b   1.000
_cell.length_c   1.000
_cell.angle_alpha   90.00
_cell.angle_beta   90.00
_cell.angle_gamma   90.00
#
_symmetry.space_group_name_H-M   'P 1'
#
loop_
_entity.id
_entity.type
_entity.pdbx_description
1 polymer ?
#
loop_
_entity_poly.entity_id
_entity_poly.type
_entity_poly.pdbx_seq_one_letter_code
_entity_poly.pdbx_strand_id
1 'polypeptide(L)'
;MEMEGEATTYGSKDSLWWRDVISVGDSIMPGWFRSNTSCVVGNGTEISFWNAKWCGNMSFGELFPNLFAKELRQHSLIADRMINGSEGLFWQWDWREELTQSEEHDLFKLKELLSDVSLNPNSVDRWRWIIGSA
;
A
#
# COMPACT_ATOMS: atom_id res chain seq x y z
N MET A 1 -11.67 1.31 -38.18
CA MET A 1 -11.37 1.81 -36.83
C MET A 1 -11.10 0.57 -36.00
N GLU A 2 -9.88 0.08 -36.09
CA GLU A 2 -9.43 -1.11 -35.37
C GLU A 2 -9.23 -0.71 -33.91
N MET A 3 -9.90 -1.39 -32.99
CA MET A 3 -9.57 -1.33 -31.58
C MET A 3 -8.40 -2.28 -31.37
N GLU A 4 -7.19 -1.71 -31.33
CA GLU A 4 -6.01 -2.42 -30.84
C GLU A 4 -6.23 -2.70 -29.35
N GLY A 5 -6.55 -3.95 -29.02
CA GLY A 5 -6.51 -4.42 -27.65
C GLY A 5 -5.05 -4.45 -27.21
N GLU A 6 -4.69 -3.63 -26.22
CA GLU A 6 -3.39 -3.67 -25.57
C GLU A 6 -3.10 -5.09 -25.07
N ALA A 7 -2.15 -5.75 -25.71
CA ALA A 7 -1.63 -7.03 -25.27
C ALA A 7 -0.82 -6.79 -23.99
N THR A 8 -1.47 -7.05 -22.86
CA THR A 8 -0.84 -7.10 -21.55
C THR A 8 0.20 -8.23 -21.57
N THR A 9 1.47 -7.88 -21.38
CA THR A 9 2.59 -8.83 -21.38
C THR A 9 2.64 -9.53 -20.01
N TYR A 10 2.08 -10.74 -19.94
CA TYR A 10 2.01 -11.53 -18.71
C TYR A 10 3.29 -12.35 -18.49
N GLY A 11 3.76 -12.39 -17.25
CA GLY A 11 4.98 -13.09 -16.86
C GLY A 11 4.72 -14.60 -16.72
N SER A 12 5.76 -15.41 -16.88
CA SER A 12 5.64 -16.89 -16.84
C SER A 12 5.20 -17.49 -15.49
N LYS A 13 4.88 -16.65 -14.50
CA LYS A 13 4.46 -17.05 -13.13
C LYS A 13 3.00 -16.73 -12.82
N ASP A 14 2.24 -16.21 -13.79
CA ASP A 14 0.87 -15.76 -13.53
C ASP A 14 -0.09 -16.97 -13.50
N SER A 15 -0.84 -17.11 -12.40
CA SER A 15 -1.83 -18.17 -12.26
C SER A 15 -3.07 -17.86 -13.11
N LEU A 16 -3.30 -18.69 -14.12
CA LEU A 16 -4.47 -18.57 -15.01
C LEU A 16 -5.79 -18.63 -14.22
N TRP A 17 -5.86 -19.46 -13.16
CA TRP A 17 -7.04 -19.55 -12.30
C TRP A 17 -7.30 -18.23 -11.56
N TRP A 18 -6.28 -17.64 -10.94
CA TRP A 18 -6.47 -16.37 -10.24
C TRP A 18 -6.80 -15.25 -11.20
N ARG A 19 -6.21 -15.24 -12.40
CA ARG A 19 -6.57 -14.29 -13.44
C ARG A 19 -8.04 -14.38 -13.81
N ASP A 20 -8.55 -15.58 -14.05
CA ASP A 20 -9.94 -15.78 -14.45
C ASP A 20 -10.90 -15.40 -13.30
N VAL A 21 -10.57 -15.73 -12.04
CA VAL A 21 -11.34 -15.29 -10.85
C VAL A 21 -11.39 -13.76 -10.73
N ILE A 22 -10.23 -13.09 -10.87
CA ILE A 22 -10.15 -11.62 -10.83
C ILE A 22 -10.98 -11.03 -11.96
N SER A 23 -10.84 -11.55 -13.18
CA SER A 23 -11.55 -11.07 -14.37
C SER A 23 -13.07 -11.19 -14.23
N VAL A 24 -13.57 -12.31 -13.70
CA VAL A 24 -15.02 -12.48 -13.49
C VAL A 24 -15.53 -11.45 -12.50
N GLY A 25 -14.87 -11.27 -11.36
CA GLY A 25 -15.31 -10.27 -10.38
C GLY A 25 -15.17 -8.83 -10.89
N ASP A 26 -14.11 -8.51 -11.64
CA ASP A 26 -13.89 -7.17 -12.21
C ASP A 26 -14.97 -6.79 -13.24
N SER A 27 -15.54 -7.77 -13.95
CA SER A 27 -16.69 -7.55 -14.84
C SER A 27 -17.98 -7.17 -14.10
N ILE A 28 -18.08 -7.49 -12.81
CA ILE A 28 -19.23 -7.16 -11.95
C ILE A 28 -18.97 -5.86 -11.21
N MET A 29 -17.78 -5.73 -10.61
CA MET A 29 -17.35 -4.57 -9.85
C MET A 29 -15.85 -4.36 -10.10
N PRO A 30 -15.47 -3.31 -10.86
CA PRO A 30 -14.07 -3.00 -11.12
C PRO A 30 -13.28 -2.86 -9.81
N GLY A 31 -12.20 -3.61 -9.67
CA GLY A 31 -11.35 -3.56 -8.50
C GLY A 31 -11.94 -4.21 -7.25
N TRP A 32 -12.99 -5.05 -7.38
CA TRP A 32 -13.66 -5.71 -6.27
C TRP A 32 -12.67 -6.34 -5.28
N PHE A 33 -11.63 -7.00 -5.77
CA PHE A 33 -10.65 -7.67 -4.93
C PHE A 33 -9.88 -6.67 -4.05
N ARG A 34 -9.36 -5.60 -4.64
CA ARG A 34 -8.62 -4.55 -3.93
C ARG A 34 -9.52 -3.75 -3.00
N SER A 35 -10.79 -3.56 -3.36
CA SER A 35 -11.78 -2.85 -2.53
C SER A 35 -12.13 -3.65 -1.28
N ASN A 36 -12.20 -4.98 -1.39
CA ASN A 36 -12.65 -5.86 -0.30
C ASN A 36 -11.51 -6.52 0.49
N THR A 37 -10.25 -6.14 0.29
CA THR A 37 -9.10 -6.70 1.02
C THR A 37 -8.35 -5.62 1.80
N SER A 38 -7.87 -5.96 2.99
CA SER A 38 -6.91 -5.16 3.77
C SER A 38 -5.83 -6.06 4.35
N CYS A 39 -4.75 -5.44 4.79
CA CYS A 39 -3.66 -6.10 5.48
C CYS A 39 -3.74 -5.81 6.98
N VAL A 40 -3.27 -6.76 7.77
CA VAL A 40 -3.08 -6.65 9.22
C VAL A 40 -1.58 -6.74 9.46
N VAL A 41 -1.01 -5.66 9.99
CA VAL A 41 0.42 -5.54 10.22
C VAL A 41 0.86 -6.50 11.33
N GLY A 42 1.89 -7.30 11.04
CA GLY A 42 2.65 -8.09 11.99
C GLY A 42 4.08 -7.54 12.06
N ASN A 43 4.99 -8.20 11.36
CA ASN A 43 6.40 -7.82 11.29
C ASN A 43 6.68 -6.79 10.19
N GLY A 44 5.73 -6.53 9.29
CA GLY A 44 5.83 -5.51 8.24
C GLY A 44 6.72 -5.91 7.06
N THR A 45 7.10 -7.19 6.93
CA THR A 45 8.04 -7.66 5.90
C THR A 45 7.38 -8.08 4.60
N GLU A 46 6.05 -8.03 4.50
CA GLU A 46 5.32 -8.42 3.29
C GLU A 46 4.31 -7.36 2.82
N ILE A 47 4.01 -6.39 3.68
CA ILE A 47 3.03 -5.32 3.37
C ILE A 47 3.76 -4.09 2.83
N SER A 48 3.34 -3.61 1.66
CA SER A 48 3.82 -2.34 1.11
C SER A 48 3.32 -1.15 1.93
N PHE A 49 4.23 -0.26 2.33
CA PHE A 49 3.90 0.92 3.12
C PHE A 49 2.92 1.85 2.38
N TRP A 50 3.20 2.16 1.11
CA TRP A 50 2.39 3.14 0.37
C TRP A 50 1.20 2.54 -0.36
N ASN A 51 1.33 1.31 -0.87
CA ASN A 51 0.39 0.77 -1.85
C ASN A 51 -0.68 -0.16 -1.24
N ALA A 52 -0.51 -0.59 0.02
CA ALA A 52 -1.43 -1.51 0.67
C ALA A 52 -2.38 -0.80 1.63
N LYS A 53 -3.58 -1.37 1.82
CA LYS A 53 -4.56 -0.93 2.81
C LYS A 53 -4.28 -1.60 4.15
N TRP A 54 -3.40 -1.02 4.96
CA TRP A 54 -3.00 -1.58 6.25
C TRP A 54 -3.25 -0.65 7.44
N CYS A 55 -3.47 0.63 7.18
CA CYS A 55 -3.85 1.63 8.16
C CYS A 55 -5.06 2.42 7.62
N GLY A 56 -6.27 2.00 8.01
CA GLY A 56 -7.52 2.55 7.49
C GLY A 56 -8.05 1.81 6.25
N ASN A 57 -8.88 2.51 5.45
CA ASN A 57 -9.64 1.93 4.33
C ASN A 57 -9.00 2.16 2.95
N MET A 58 -8.02 3.06 2.87
CA MET A 58 -7.29 3.43 1.66
C MET A 58 -5.80 3.24 1.88
N SER A 59 -5.05 3.03 0.80
CA SER A 59 -3.59 3.04 0.87
C SER A 59 -3.08 4.47 1.08
N PHE A 60 -1.88 4.63 1.65
CA PHE A 60 -1.30 5.96 1.83
C PHE A 60 -0.98 6.65 0.49
N GLY A 61 -0.72 5.88 -0.57
CA GLY A 61 -0.53 6.42 -1.91
C GLY A 61 -1.80 7.06 -2.48
N GLU A 62 -2.97 6.52 -2.13
CA GLU A 62 -4.27 7.11 -2.50
C GLU A 62 -4.62 8.32 -1.63
N LEU A 63 -4.28 8.29 -0.34
CA LEU A 63 -4.58 9.38 0.60
C LEU A 63 -3.65 10.59 0.43
N PHE A 64 -2.38 10.36 0.10
CA PHE A 64 -1.34 11.38 0.02
C PHE A 64 -0.59 11.29 -1.33
N PRO A 65 -1.27 11.49 -2.47
CA PRO A 65 -0.70 11.26 -3.78
C PRO A 65 0.54 12.13 -4.08
N ASN A 66 0.59 13.35 -3.55
CA ASN A 66 1.74 14.25 -3.73
C ASN A 66 2.98 13.77 -2.96
N LEU A 67 2.80 13.32 -1.71
CA LEU A 67 3.89 12.68 -0.94
C LEU A 67 4.36 11.40 -1.63
N PHE A 68 3.42 10.59 -2.09
CA PHE A 68 3.75 9.36 -2.81
C PHE A 68 4.52 9.65 -4.09
N ALA A 69 4.16 10.66 -4.87
CA ALA A 69 4.88 11.07 -6.07
C ALA A 69 6.34 11.48 -5.77
N LYS A 70 6.58 12.10 -4.61
CA LYS A 70 7.93 12.51 -4.17
C LYS A 70 8.71 11.43 -3.42
N GLU A 71 8.08 10.33 -3.05
CA GLU A 71 8.76 9.22 -2.38
C GLU A 71 9.80 8.58 -3.30
N LEU A 72 11.01 8.36 -2.78
CA LEU A 72 12.05 7.64 -3.49
C LEU A 72 11.74 6.15 -3.54
N ARG A 73 11.32 5.57 -2.40
CA ARG A 73 11.02 4.14 -2.24
C ARG A 73 9.50 3.87 -2.21
N GLN A 74 8.81 4.19 -3.30
CA GLN A 74 7.36 4.01 -3.45
C GLN A 74 6.88 2.57 -3.18
N HIS A 75 7.73 1.58 -3.41
CA HIS A 75 7.44 0.16 -3.21
C HIS A 75 8.06 -0.41 -1.92
N SER A 76 8.54 0.44 -1.01
CA SER A 76 9.06 -0.01 0.29
C SER A 76 8.01 -0.77 1.09
N LEU A 77 8.49 -1.75 1.86
CA LEU A 77 7.71 -2.46 2.85
C LEU A 77 7.64 -1.65 4.15
N ILE A 78 6.69 -1.98 5.03
CA ILE A 78 6.57 -1.28 6.32
C ILE A 78 7.86 -1.43 7.15
N ALA A 79 8.43 -2.63 7.19
CA ALA A 79 9.67 -2.92 7.93
C ALA A 79 10.86 -2.13 7.39
N ASP A 80 10.95 -1.91 6.06
CA ASP A 80 12.05 -1.17 5.43
C ASP A 80 12.07 0.32 5.81
N ARG A 81 10.95 0.83 6.34
CA ARG A 81 10.79 2.23 6.75
C ARG A 81 10.92 2.43 8.25
N MET A 82 10.85 1.38 9.06
CA MET A 82 10.98 1.46 10.51
C MET A 82 12.44 1.22 10.90
N ILE A 83 13.12 2.29 11.31
CA ILE A 83 14.52 2.21 11.73
C ILE A 83 14.60 2.25 13.26
N ASN A 84 15.46 1.41 13.81
CA ASN A 84 15.80 1.43 15.21
C ASN A 84 16.91 2.47 15.47
N GLY A 85 16.56 3.57 16.14
CA GLY A 85 17.49 4.57 16.64
C GLY A 85 17.82 4.38 18.12
N SER A 86 18.69 5.24 18.65
CA SER A 86 19.01 5.25 20.08
C SER A 86 17.83 5.59 20.99
N GLU A 87 16.84 6.32 20.47
CA GLU A 87 15.64 6.75 21.20
C GLU A 87 14.40 5.88 20.90
N GLY A 88 14.57 4.80 20.13
CA GLY A 88 13.50 3.89 19.74
C GLY A 88 13.27 3.85 18.23
N LEU A 89 12.12 3.30 17.83
CA LEU A 89 11.75 3.13 16.43
C LEU A 89 11.20 4.43 15.86
N PHE A 90 11.63 4.80 14.65
CA PHE A 90 11.10 5.95 13.92
C PHE A 90 10.93 5.64 12.43
N TRP A 91 10.03 6.40 11.79
CA TRP A 91 9.75 6.30 10.36
C TRP A 91 10.80 7.06 9.54
N GLN A 92 11.45 6.37 8.61
CA GLN A 92 12.37 6.96 7.65
C GLN A 92 11.64 7.49 6.42
N TRP A 93 11.96 8.73 6.04
CA TRP A 93 11.43 9.42 4.88
C TRP A 93 12.53 9.73 3.87
N ASP A 94 12.38 9.28 2.63
CA ASP A 94 13.34 9.56 1.55
C ASP A 94 12.60 10.25 0.41
N TRP A 95 12.71 11.58 0.36
CA TRP A 95 12.06 12.39 -0.67
C TRP A 95 13.02 12.63 -1.84
N ARG A 96 12.51 12.58 -3.06
CA ARG A 96 13.23 12.94 -4.29
C ARG A 96 13.51 14.44 -4.38
N GLU A 97 12.63 15.23 -3.77
CA GLU A 97 12.63 16.69 -3.79
C GLU A 97 12.17 17.22 -2.43
N GLU A 98 12.46 18.48 -2.14
CA GLU A 98 11.95 19.14 -0.93
C GLU A 98 10.41 19.19 -0.95
N LEU A 99 9.82 19.04 0.23
CA LEU A 99 8.38 19.16 0.41
C LEU A 99 7.99 20.64 0.45
N THR A 100 6.90 20.96 -0.22
CA THR A 100 6.22 22.24 -0.08
C THR A 100 5.49 22.31 1.26
N GLN A 101 5.10 23.50 1.70
CA GLN A 101 4.35 23.67 2.95
C GLN A 101 3.06 22.84 3.01
N SER A 102 2.36 22.68 1.88
CA SER A 102 1.16 21.82 1.83
C SER A 102 1.50 20.35 2.04
N GLU A 103 2.59 19.88 1.43
CA GLU A 103 3.04 18.50 1.56
C GLU A 103 3.60 18.21 2.96
N GLU A 104 4.25 19.18 3.61
CA GLU A 104 4.65 19.05 5.01
C GLU A 104 3.44 18.90 5.94
N HIS A 105 2.35 19.63 5.66
CA HIS A 105 1.10 19.47 6.40
C HIS A 105 0.46 18.09 6.18
N ASP A 106 0.52 17.57 4.95
CA ASP A 106 0.08 16.20 4.67
C ASP A 106 0.97 15.15 5.35
N LEU A 107 2.28 15.39 5.43
CA LEU A 107 3.22 14.53 6.14
C LEU A 107 2.91 14.53 7.65
N PHE A 108 2.50 15.67 8.21
CA PHE A 108 2.05 15.74 9.60
C PHE A 108 0.84 14.82 9.85
N LYS A 109 -0.20 14.91 9.00
CA LYS A 109 -1.37 14.01 9.09
C LYS A 109 -0.97 12.54 8.96
N LEU A 110 -0.07 12.22 8.03
CA LEU A 110 0.45 10.86 7.87
C LEU A 110 1.14 10.38 9.16
N LYS A 111 1.96 11.22 9.79
CA LYS A 111 2.61 10.90 11.08
C LYS A 111 1.60 10.68 12.21
N GLU A 112 0.50 11.44 12.24
CA GLU A 112 -0.58 11.22 13.21
C GLU A 112 -1.24 9.84 13.02
N LEU A 113 -1.54 9.45 11.77
CA LEU A 113 -2.08 8.11 11.47
C LEU A 113 -1.14 6.98 11.88
N LEU A 114 0.17 7.23 11.85
CA LEU A 114 1.21 6.26 12.18
C LEU A 114 1.55 6.20 13.68
N SER A 115 1.02 7.11 14.50
CA SER A 115 1.39 7.23 15.92
C SER A 115 1.07 5.99 16.75
N ASP A 116 -0.02 5.29 16.42
CA ASP A 116 -0.46 4.08 17.10
C ASP A 116 0.07 2.77 16.47
N VAL A 117 0.89 2.89 15.41
CA VAL A 117 1.40 1.72 14.70
C VAL A 117 2.63 1.15 15.41
N SER A 118 2.55 -0.12 15.79
CA SER A 118 3.69 -0.89 16.31
C SER A 118 3.87 -2.18 15.53
N LEU A 119 5.12 -2.51 15.23
CA LEU A 119 5.48 -3.78 14.61
C LEU A 119 5.69 -4.84 15.69
N ASN A 120 5.21 -6.05 15.43
CA ASN A 120 5.48 -7.21 16.25
C ASN A 120 6.39 -8.17 15.47
N PRO A 121 7.70 -8.24 15.79
CA PRO A 121 8.65 -9.11 15.10
C PRO A 121 8.30 -10.60 15.17
N ASN A 122 7.47 -11.01 16.15
CA ASN A 122 7.06 -12.39 16.35
C ASN A 122 5.72 -12.72 15.68
N SER A 123 5.08 -11.76 15.00
CA SER A 123 3.83 -11.96 14.25
C SER A 123 4.10 -11.81 12.77
N VAL A 124 3.56 -12.71 11.95
CA VAL A 124 3.56 -12.55 10.49
C VAL A 124 2.48 -11.55 10.05
N ASP A 125 2.72 -10.91 8.91
CA ASP A 125 1.73 -10.10 8.21
C ASP A 125 0.57 -10.99 7.73
N ARG A 126 -0.64 -10.43 7.66
CA ARG A 126 -1.86 -11.16 7.27
C ARG A 126 -2.75 -10.34 6.35
N TRP A 127 -3.52 -11.03 5.52
CA TRP A 127 -4.57 -10.43 4.69
C TRP A 127 -5.93 -10.80 5.26
N ARG A 128 -6.85 -9.85 5.23
CA ARG A 128 -8.24 -10.06 5.63
C ARG A 128 -9.20 -9.50 4.59
N TRP A 129 -10.34 -10.16 4.48
CA TRP A 129 -11.49 -9.61 3.78
C TRP A 129 -12.15 -8.54 4.64
N ILE A 130 -12.50 -7.42 4.03
CA ILE A 130 -13.31 -6.36 4.65
C ILE A 130 -14.76 -6.67 4.29
N ILE A 131 -15.57 -7.03 5.27
CA ILE A 131 -17.00 -7.25 5.07
C ILE A 131 -17.69 -5.91 5.22
N GLY A 132 -18.09 -5.28 4.11
CA GLY A 132 -19.00 -4.13 4.13
C GLY A 132 -18.47 -2.83 3.54
N SER A 133 -18.32 -2.78 2.22
CA SER A 133 -18.44 -1.52 1.48
C SER A 133 -19.29 -1.77 0.23
N ALA A 134 -20.60 -1.94 0.46
CA ALA A 134 -21.62 -1.81 -0.58
C ALA A 134 -22.05 -0.34 -0.65
#